data_AF-A0A3B9TVW7-F1
#
_entry.id   AF-A0A3B9TVW7-F1
#
_cell.length_a   1.000
_cell.length_b   1.000
_cell.length_c   1.000
_cell.angle_alpha   90.00
_cell.angle_beta   90.00
_cell.angle_gamma   90.00
#
_symmetry.space_group_name_H-M   'P 1'
#
loop_
_entity.id
_entity.type
_entity.pdbx_description
1 polymer ?
#
loop_
_entity_poly.entity_id
_entity_poly.type
_entity_poly.pdbx_seq_one_letter_code
_entity_poly.pdbx_strand_id
1 'polypeptide(L)'
;MTGCALIDGMMDVPETSSQTLDLGHVHAPLLLLPFVARLEPGHYWLRAPGLPGTVDIAKGDGWQSHCLRGSGSCTVSLGDRPQVDPALEMITRVDGRFTCCVDRLDAYAHRTYAPATGQSRMSGAGAGLTDND
;
A
#
# COMPACT_ATOMS: atom_id res chain seq x y z
N MET A 1 -17.44 3.33 0.31
CA MET A 1 -18.00 3.76 1.61
C MET A 1 -17.63 2.84 2.76
N THR A 2 -17.27 1.56 2.52
CA THR A 2 -16.87 0.59 3.55
C THR A 2 -15.80 1.09 4.54
N GLY A 3 -14.78 1.82 4.07
CA GLY A 3 -13.76 2.39 4.96
C GLY A 3 -14.31 3.40 5.98
N CYS A 4 -15.23 4.27 5.57
CA CYS A 4 -15.86 5.22 6.50
C CYS A 4 -16.71 4.49 7.55
N ALA A 5 -17.51 3.51 7.10
CA ALA A 5 -18.37 2.69 7.95
C ALA A 5 -17.62 1.91 9.05
N LEU A 6 -16.32 1.63 8.82
CA LEU A 6 -15.45 1.00 9.81
C LEU A 6 -15.03 1.98 10.92
N ILE A 7 -14.74 3.23 10.57
CA ILE A 7 -14.18 4.21 11.52
C ILE A 7 -15.24 5.06 12.23
N ASP A 8 -16.45 5.14 11.66
CA ASP A 8 -17.58 5.86 12.26
C ASP A 8 -18.41 4.97 13.21
N GLY A 9 -18.04 3.70 13.35
CA GLY A 9 -18.71 2.73 14.23
C GLY A 9 -20.00 2.13 13.66
N MET A 10 -20.28 2.32 12.37
CA MET A 10 -21.46 1.72 11.73
C MET A 10 -21.31 0.20 11.53
N MET A 11 -20.09 -0.32 11.52
CA MET A 11 -19.79 -1.76 11.48
C MET A 11 -19.22 -2.20 12.82
N ASP A 12 -19.73 -3.31 13.37
CA ASP A 12 -19.20 -3.93 14.58
C ASP A 12 -17.81 -4.53 14.31
N VAL A 13 -16.79 -3.90 14.87
CA VAL A 13 -15.39 -4.31 14.72
C VAL A 13 -15.08 -5.47 15.66
N PRO A 14 -14.28 -6.48 15.26
CA PRO A 14 -13.93 -7.60 16.11
C PRO A 14 -13.16 -7.16 17.38
N GLU A 15 -13.68 -7.52 18.55
CA GLU A 15 -13.03 -7.22 19.85
C GLU A 15 -12.14 -8.39 20.33
N THR A 16 -12.31 -9.57 19.74
CA THR A 16 -11.59 -10.80 20.11
C THR A 16 -11.03 -11.50 18.87
N SER A 17 -9.97 -12.30 19.04
CA SER A 17 -9.31 -13.00 17.92
C SER A 17 -10.13 -14.12 17.28
N SER A 18 -11.21 -14.58 17.94
CA SER A 18 -12.17 -15.54 17.39
C SER A 18 -13.24 -14.88 16.52
N GLN A 19 -13.40 -13.55 16.60
CA GLN A 19 -14.36 -12.81 15.80
C GLN A 19 -13.75 -12.40 14.46
N THR A 20 -14.60 -12.39 13.44
CA THR A 20 -14.25 -11.90 12.10
C THR A 20 -15.41 -11.07 11.59
N LEU A 21 -15.09 -9.88 11.08
CA LEU A 21 -16.02 -9.00 10.40
C LEU A 21 -15.94 -9.28 8.89
N ASP A 22 -17.04 -9.71 8.29
CA ASP A 22 -17.16 -9.84 6.85
C ASP A 22 -17.53 -8.48 6.23
N LEU A 23 -16.63 -7.95 5.39
CA LEU A 23 -16.86 -6.70 4.65
C LEU A 23 -17.54 -6.95 3.30
N GLY A 24 -17.76 -8.22 2.94
CA GLY A 24 -18.27 -8.64 1.65
C GLY A 24 -17.33 -8.22 0.51
N HIS A 25 -17.91 -7.99 -0.66
CA HIS A 25 -17.15 -7.65 -1.87
C HIS A 25 -16.75 -6.17 -1.90
N VAL A 26 -15.44 -5.90 -1.79
CA VAL A 26 -14.90 -4.54 -1.72
C VAL A 26 -14.11 -4.21 -2.97
N HIS A 27 -14.45 -3.13 -3.65
CA HIS A 27 -13.67 -2.59 -4.76
C HIS A 27 -12.35 -1.97 -4.27
N ALA A 28 -11.21 -2.43 -4.81
CA ALA A 28 -9.86 -2.03 -4.42
C ALA A 28 -9.58 -2.20 -2.90
N PRO A 29 -9.49 -3.45 -2.40
CA PRO A 29 -9.29 -3.76 -0.97
C PRO A 29 -8.13 -3.02 -0.29
N LEU A 30 -7.03 -2.73 -1.01
CA LEU A 30 -5.90 -2.00 -0.44
C LEU A 30 -6.26 -0.59 0.06
N LEU A 31 -7.29 0.04 -0.49
CA LEU A 31 -7.74 1.36 -0.05
C LEU A 31 -8.42 1.33 1.33
N LEU A 32 -8.69 0.14 1.90
CA LEU A 32 -9.18 -0.01 3.27
C LEU A 32 -8.09 0.11 4.33
N LEU A 33 -6.82 -0.06 3.97
CA LEU A 33 -5.70 -0.02 4.92
C LEU A 33 -5.67 1.21 5.84
N PRO A 34 -5.82 2.46 5.36
CA PRO A 34 -5.79 3.62 6.25
C PRO A 34 -6.97 3.67 7.23
N PHE A 35 -8.07 2.97 6.95
CA PHE A 35 -9.23 2.88 7.84
C PHE A 35 -9.03 1.78 8.88
N VAL A 36 -8.60 0.59 8.45
CA VAL A 36 -8.29 -0.54 9.34
C VAL A 36 -7.15 -0.21 10.29
N ALA A 37 -6.14 0.55 9.85
CA ALA A 37 -5.02 0.99 10.68
C ALA A 37 -5.40 2.00 11.79
N ARG A 38 -6.62 2.56 11.74
CA ARG A 38 -7.14 3.49 12.76
C ARG A 38 -8.07 2.82 13.77
N LEU A 39 -8.33 1.51 13.60
CA LEU A 39 -9.13 0.75 14.54
C LEU A 39 -8.29 0.50 15.80
N GLU A 40 -8.83 0.86 16.94
CA GLU A 40 -8.19 0.72 18.25
C GLU A 40 -9.14 -0.03 19.20
N PRO A 41 -8.64 -0.83 20.15
CA PRO A 41 -7.23 -1.22 20.34
C PRO A 41 -6.87 -2.49 19.56
N GLY A 42 -5.62 -2.60 19.07
CA GLY A 42 -5.02 -3.89 18.67
C GLY A 42 -4.48 -4.00 17.23
N HIS A 43 -4.14 -5.22 16.82
CA HIS A 43 -3.62 -5.50 15.48
C HIS A 43 -4.69 -6.19 14.63
N TYR A 44 -5.15 -5.48 13.59
CA TYR A 44 -6.16 -5.97 12.68
C TYR A 44 -5.53 -6.54 11.41
N TRP A 45 -6.04 -7.68 10.99
CA TRP A 45 -5.68 -8.36 9.76
C TRP A 45 -6.78 -8.16 8.72
N LEU A 46 -6.43 -7.50 7.61
CA LEU A 46 -7.28 -7.42 6.42
C LEU A 46 -6.95 -8.58 5.50
N ARG A 47 -7.91 -9.48 5.27
CA ARG A 47 -7.78 -10.60 4.34
C ARG A 47 -8.55 -10.29 3.06
N ALA A 48 -7.89 -10.45 1.91
CA ALA A 48 -8.51 -10.30 0.59
C ALA A 48 -7.80 -11.23 -0.41
N PRO A 49 -8.50 -11.73 -1.45
CA PRO A 49 -7.87 -12.51 -2.52
C PRO A 49 -6.67 -11.78 -3.13
N GLY A 50 -5.50 -12.42 -3.14
CA GLY A 50 -4.26 -11.82 -3.65
C GLY A 50 -3.39 -11.13 -2.60
N LEU A 51 -3.87 -10.93 -1.36
CA LEU A 51 -3.04 -10.65 -0.18
C LEU A 51 -2.97 -11.92 0.70
N PRO A 52 -1.80 -12.53 0.99
CA PRO A 52 -0.45 -12.38 0.45
C PRO A 52 -0.20 -13.46 -0.63
N GLY A 53 -0.73 -13.26 -1.84
CA GLY A 53 -0.65 -14.25 -2.92
C GLY A 53 0.66 -14.20 -3.71
N THR A 54 1.15 -15.35 -4.13
CA THR A 54 2.29 -15.48 -5.07
C THR A 54 1.95 -14.87 -6.44
N VAL A 55 2.94 -14.19 -7.03
CA VAL A 55 2.86 -13.59 -8.37
C VAL A 55 3.15 -14.65 -9.42
N ASP A 56 2.19 -14.96 -10.29
CA ASP A 56 2.42 -15.78 -11.48
C ASP A 56 2.63 -14.88 -12.71
N ILE A 57 3.92 -14.64 -13.01
CA ILE A 57 4.36 -13.75 -14.11
C ILE A 57 4.01 -14.33 -15.48
N ALA A 58 3.72 -15.63 -15.58
CA ALA A 58 3.54 -16.32 -16.86
C ALA A 58 2.22 -15.98 -17.58
N LYS A 59 1.25 -15.34 -16.91
CA LYS A 59 -0.09 -15.07 -17.46
C LYS A 59 -0.37 -13.61 -17.83
N GLY A 60 0.66 -12.79 -18.05
CA GLY A 60 0.46 -11.39 -18.47
C GLY A 60 -0.10 -10.49 -17.36
N ASP A 61 0.06 -10.95 -16.13
CA ASP A 61 -0.44 -10.35 -14.91
C ASP A 61 0.60 -9.28 -14.48
N GLY A 62 0.52 -8.11 -15.12
CA GLY A 62 1.48 -7.01 -14.95
C GLY A 62 1.39 -6.35 -13.57
N TRP A 63 2.43 -5.62 -13.16
CA TRP A 63 2.53 -4.91 -11.88
C TRP A 63 1.35 -3.93 -11.61
N GLN A 64 0.70 -3.46 -12.67
CA GLN A 64 -0.50 -2.62 -12.60
C GLN A 64 -1.75 -3.38 -12.12
N SER A 65 -1.77 -4.72 -12.25
CA SER A 65 -2.91 -5.58 -11.93
C SER A 65 -2.87 -6.20 -10.53
N HIS A 66 -1.75 -6.11 -9.79
CA HIS A 66 -1.56 -6.87 -8.53
C HIS A 66 -1.64 -6.07 -7.24
N CYS A 67 -1.31 -4.78 -7.24
CA CYS A 67 -1.60 -3.91 -6.09
C CYS A 67 -3.02 -3.32 -6.18
N LEU A 68 -3.69 -3.47 -7.32
CA LEU A 68 -5.00 -2.89 -7.59
C LEU A 68 -5.95 -3.93 -8.17
N ARG A 69 -5.89 -5.21 -7.74
CA ARG A 69 -6.89 -6.19 -8.20
C ARG A 69 -8.27 -5.59 -7.91
N GLY A 70 -9.00 -5.35 -9.00
CA GLY A 70 -10.39 -4.96 -9.00
C GLY A 70 -11.13 -5.91 -8.07
N SER A 71 -11.93 -5.32 -7.20
CA SER A 71 -12.81 -5.91 -6.21
C SER A 71 -12.59 -7.35 -5.70
N GLY A 72 -12.58 -7.55 -4.38
CA GLY A 72 -12.57 -8.89 -3.79
C GLY A 72 -13.31 -8.98 -2.46
N SER A 73 -13.72 -10.18 -2.08
CA SER A 73 -14.31 -10.47 -0.77
C SER A 73 -13.29 -10.21 0.34
N CYS A 74 -13.61 -9.35 1.29
CA CYS A 74 -12.70 -8.92 2.33
C CYS A 74 -13.22 -9.28 3.72
N THR A 75 -12.32 -9.69 4.60
CA THR A 75 -12.63 -9.85 6.02
C THR A 75 -11.61 -9.14 6.89
N VAL A 76 -12.05 -8.70 8.07
CA VAL A 76 -11.21 -8.09 9.09
C VAL A 76 -11.28 -8.95 10.35
N SER A 77 -10.13 -9.26 10.94
CA SER A 77 -10.04 -10.03 12.19
C SER A 77 -8.98 -9.42 13.12
N LEU A 78 -9.22 -9.45 14.42
CA LEU A 78 -8.19 -9.14 15.41
C LEU A 78 -7.19 -10.30 15.48
N GLY A 79 -5.90 -10.02 15.56
CA GLY A 79 -4.89 -11.06 15.68
C GLY A 79 -3.60 -10.54 16.29
N ASP A 80 -2.62 -11.43 16.38
CA ASP A 80 -1.29 -11.04 16.85
C ASP A 80 -0.56 -10.23 15.78
N ARG A 81 0.35 -9.36 16.23
CA ARG A 81 1.28 -8.69 15.33
C ARG A 81 2.08 -9.77 14.61
N PRO A 82 2.20 -9.74 13.27
CA PRO A 82 3.11 -10.65 12.59
C PRO A 82 4.51 -10.45 13.16
N GLN A 83 5.04 -11.51 13.76
CA GLN A 83 6.44 -11.55 14.13
C GLN A 83 7.21 -11.69 12.82
N VAL A 84 7.89 -10.63 12.40
CA VAL A 84 8.87 -10.73 11.32
C VAL A 84 9.93 -11.69 11.83
N ASP A 85 10.01 -12.88 11.22
CA ASP A 85 11.04 -13.85 11.57
C ASP A 85 12.40 -13.21 11.24
N PRO A 86 13.24 -12.87 12.24
CA PRO A 86 14.53 -12.25 11.99
C PRO A 86 15.49 -13.20 11.24
N ALA A 87 15.18 -14.50 11.17
CA ALA A 87 15.91 -15.48 10.38
C ALA A 87 15.49 -15.54 8.90
N LEU A 88 14.38 -14.88 8.50
CA LEU A 88 14.13 -14.62 7.09
C LEU A 88 15.27 -13.73 6.60
N GLU A 89 16.12 -14.30 5.74
CA GLU A 89 17.29 -13.63 5.20
C GLU A 89 16.87 -12.25 4.69
N MET A 90 17.34 -11.21 5.36
CA MET A 90 17.02 -9.84 4.98
C MET A 90 17.74 -9.56 3.67
N ILE A 91 17.03 -9.77 2.56
CA ILE A 91 17.49 -9.44 1.21
C ILE A 91 17.55 -7.91 1.12
N THR A 92 18.67 -7.33 1.58
CA THR A 92 18.95 -5.89 1.51
C THR A 92 19.35 -5.45 0.11
N ARG A 93 19.61 -6.41 -0.79
CA ARG A 93 20.01 -6.17 -2.17
C ARG A 93 19.13 -6.98 -3.10
N VAL A 94 18.54 -6.29 -4.06
CA VAL A 94 17.82 -6.92 -5.15
C VAL A 94 18.80 -7.78 -5.95
N ASP A 95 18.50 -9.07 -6.10
CA ASP A 95 19.31 -10.02 -6.87
C ASP A 95 19.47 -9.55 -8.34
N GLY A 96 20.62 -9.83 -8.94
CA GLY A 96 20.96 -9.42 -10.31
C GLY A 96 19.94 -9.88 -11.37
N ARG A 97 19.16 -10.94 -11.11
CA ARG A 97 18.07 -11.39 -11.99
C ARG A 97 16.96 -10.35 -12.17
N PHE A 98 16.88 -9.35 -11.29
CA PHE A 98 15.90 -8.25 -11.37
C PHE A 98 16.50 -6.95 -11.91
N THR A 99 17.71 -6.96 -12.46
CA THR A 99 18.36 -5.75 -13.01
C THR A 99 17.44 -5.04 -14.02
N CYS A 100 16.74 -5.79 -14.89
CA CYS A 100 15.80 -5.21 -15.84
C CYS A 100 14.59 -4.51 -15.20
N CYS A 101 14.20 -4.90 -13.97
CA CYS A 101 13.17 -4.21 -13.20
C CYS A 101 13.72 -2.90 -12.62
N VAL A 102 14.96 -2.91 -12.14
CA VAL A 102 15.65 -1.70 -11.64
C VAL A 102 15.81 -0.69 -12.76
N ASP A 103 16.28 -1.10 -13.95
CA ASP A 103 16.44 -0.20 -15.11
C ASP A 103 15.11 0.46 -15.52
N ARG A 104 14.01 -0.31 -15.46
CA ARG A 104 12.67 0.21 -15.75
C ARG A 104 12.21 1.23 -14.70
N LEU A 105 12.47 0.96 -13.41
CA LEU A 105 12.12 1.89 -12.34
C LEU A 105 12.93 3.19 -12.45
N ASP A 106 14.21 3.09 -12.81
CA ASP A 106 15.09 4.25 -13.02
C ASP A 106 14.58 5.13 -14.17
N ALA A 107 14.19 4.52 -15.29
CA ALA A 107 13.56 5.22 -16.41
C ALA A 107 12.25 5.94 -16.03
N TYR A 108 11.47 5.39 -15.09
CA TYR A 108 10.28 6.06 -14.56
C TYR A 108 10.62 7.20 -13.59
N ALA A 109 11.63 7.02 -12.74
CA ALA A 109 12.07 8.04 -11.78
C ALA A 109 12.47 9.35 -12.48
N HIS A 110 13.07 9.25 -13.67
CA HIS A 110 13.38 10.40 -14.52
C HIS A 110 12.16 11.22 -14.96
N ARG A 111 10.95 10.67 -14.89
CA ARG A 111 9.70 11.38 -15.21
C ARG A 111 9.11 12.12 -14.01
N THR A 112 9.57 11.81 -12.81
CA THR A 112 9.03 12.34 -11.54
C THR A 112 9.95 13.30 -10.82
N TYR A 113 11.18 13.52 -11.32
CA TYR A 113 12.09 14.51 -10.76
C TYR A 113 12.36 15.63 -11.77
N ALA A 114 12.19 16.89 -11.35
CA ALA A 114 12.61 18.02 -12.15
C ALA A 114 14.14 18.08 -12.14
N PRO A 115 14.84 18.09 -13.29
CA PRO A 115 16.29 18.13 -13.32
C PRO A 115 16.78 19.38 -12.56
N ALA A 116 17.82 19.21 -11.72
CA ALA A 116 18.40 20.27 -10.90
C ALA A 116 19.24 21.24 -11.75
N THR A 117 18.66 21.77 -12.82
CA THR A 117 19.23 22.85 -13.63
C THR A 117 19.13 24.16 -12.86
N GLY A 118 20.01 25.12 -13.15
CA GLY A 118 19.94 26.47 -12.54
C GLY A 118 18.57 27.14 -12.75
N GLN A 119 17.90 26.83 -13.87
CA GLN A 119 16.55 27.27 -14.19
C GLN A 119 15.49 26.78 -13.18
N SER A 120 15.60 25.53 -12.70
CA SER A 120 14.69 24.95 -11.68
C SER A 120 14.84 25.63 -10.31
N ARG A 121 16.04 26.15 -9.99
CA ARG A 121 16.26 26.93 -8.75
C ARG A 121 15.67 28.33 -8.82
N MET A 122 15.75 28.97 -9.98
CA MET A 122 15.20 30.31 -10.22
C MET A 122 13.68 30.33 -10.42
N SER A 123 13.05 29.18 -10.66
CA SER A 123 11.60 29.04 -10.83
C SER A 123 10.91 28.31 -9.67
N GLY A 124 11.68 27.86 -8.67
CA GLY A 124 11.14 27.26 -7.46
C GLY A 124 10.34 28.27 -6.63
N ALA A 125 9.30 27.79 -5.95
CA ALA A 125 8.52 28.59 -5.01
C ALA A 125 9.47 29.17 -3.92
N GLY A 126 9.74 30.47 -4.01
CA GLY A 126 10.71 31.19 -3.17
C GLY A 126 11.73 32.05 -3.92
N ALA A 127 11.75 32.03 -5.26
CA ALA A 127 12.69 32.83 -6.06
C ALA A 127 12.33 34.33 -6.22
N GLY A 128 11.29 34.82 -5.52
CA GLY A 128 10.91 36.22 -5.48
C GLY A 128 11.06 36.80 -4.08
N LEU A 129 11.86 37.85 -3.92
CA LEU A 129 12.01 38.66 -2.71
C LEU A 129 10.87 39.69 -2.54
N THR A 130 9.63 39.31 -2.88
CA THR A 130 8.42 40.14 -2.74
C THR A 130 7.25 39.14 -2.71
N ASP A 131 6.37 38.99 -1.74
CA ASP A 131 5.79 39.93 -0.78
C ASP A 131 5.11 39.02 0.26
N ASN A 132 5.46 39.18 1.53
CA ASN A 132 4.73 38.57 2.66
C ASN A 132 4.28 39.76 3.51
N ASP A 133 3.11 40.30 3.16
CA ASP A 133 2.19 41.04 4.05
C ASP A 133 0.75 40.63 3.72
#